data_AF-U9TU79-F1
#
_entry.id   AF-U9TU79-F1
#
_cell.length_a   1.000
_cell.length_b   1.000
_cell.length_c   1.000
_cell.angle_alpha   90.00
_cell.angle_beta   90.00
_cell.angle_gamma   90.00
#
_symmetry.space_group_name_H-M   'P 1'
#
loop_
_entity.id
_entity.type
_entity.pdbx_description
1 polymer ?
#
loop_
_entity_poly.entity_id
_entity_poly.type
_entity_poly.pdbx_seq_one_letter_code
_entity_poly.pdbx_strand_id
1 'polypeptide(L)'
;MSSPEMKEFQKFLYEEIIIKQISRHNPPLISQKCISTLLRILNNILEEPYNEKFRKLPEKNNLINSNVLQITGGREFLVKIGFKSKVVEFEKFFILELKNTSPVCKDGKRLEIAQELLKDYLKKVTEHAEAVRRMQEREKIAGELQKAAALENIKEDKERRQKQQEQLKLRRQLEKETQRHEERLNMNEEKAESEQQQLEQSPFYRPYHHSHFEEKKS
;
A
#
# COMPACT_ATOMS: atom_id res chain seq x y z
N MET A 1 -40.14 15.83 35.61
CA MET A 1 -38.89 15.14 35.26
C MET A 1 -37.91 15.37 36.39
N SER A 2 -37.51 14.31 37.06
CA SER A 2 -36.48 14.34 38.10
C SER A 2 -35.13 14.78 37.51
N SER A 3 -34.25 15.36 38.32
CA SER A 3 -32.93 15.85 37.86
C SER A 3 -32.09 14.78 37.11
N PRO A 4 -32.12 13.48 37.47
CA PRO A 4 -31.41 12.42 36.74
C PRO A 4 -32.02 12.10 35.38
N GLU A 5 -33.35 12.00 35.28
CA GLU A 5 -34.07 11.69 34.03
C GLU A 5 -33.76 12.75 32.94
N MET A 6 -33.68 14.02 33.34
CA MET A 6 -33.29 15.10 32.43
C MET A 6 -31.84 15.01 31.96
N LYS A 7 -30.92 14.56 32.82
CA LYS A 7 -29.51 14.35 32.44
C LYS A 7 -29.40 13.23 31.41
N GLU A 8 -30.12 12.13 31.63
CA GLU A 8 -30.11 10.98 30.72
C GLU A 8 -30.74 11.30 29.37
N PHE A 9 -31.87 12.02 29.36
CA PHE A 9 -32.48 12.49 28.12
C PHE A 9 -31.57 13.42 27.33
N GLN A 10 -30.88 14.37 27.99
CA GLN A 10 -29.91 15.23 27.32
C GLN A 10 -28.73 14.43 26.75
N LYS A 11 -28.22 13.47 27.51
CA LYS A 11 -27.15 12.58 27.06
C LYS A 11 -27.57 11.84 25.79
N PHE A 12 -28.76 11.24 25.78
CA PHE A 12 -29.32 10.56 24.61
C PHE A 12 -29.41 11.47 23.38
N LEU A 13 -29.89 12.71 23.55
CA LEU A 13 -30.01 13.67 22.45
C LEU A 13 -28.65 14.06 21.84
N TYR A 14 -27.61 14.21 22.66
CA TYR A 14 -26.26 14.51 22.16
C TYR A 14 -25.61 13.28 21.53
N GLU A 15 -25.84 12.11 22.13
CA GLU A 15 -25.34 10.83 21.65
C GLU A 15 -25.93 10.50 20.29
N GLU A 16 -27.21 10.81 20.06
CA GLU A 16 -27.85 10.62 18.76
C GLU A 16 -27.10 11.38 17.65
N ILE A 17 -26.72 12.64 17.89
CA ILE A 17 -25.97 13.44 16.92
C ILE A 17 -24.57 12.86 16.72
N ILE A 18 -23.87 12.50 17.81
CA ILE A 18 -22.51 11.95 17.73
C ILE A 18 -22.48 10.62 16.98
N ILE A 19 -23.40 9.70 17.27
CA ILE A 19 -23.44 8.39 16.62
C ILE A 19 -24.00 8.51 15.21
N LYS A 20 -25.22 9.04 15.06
CA LYS A 20 -25.97 8.97 13.80
C LYS A 20 -25.51 9.99 12.77
N GLN A 21 -24.96 11.12 13.21
CA GLN A 21 -24.54 12.18 12.29
C GLN A 21 -23.01 12.22 12.14
N ILE A 22 -22.30 12.46 13.23
CA ILE A 22 -20.84 12.65 13.18
C ILE A 22 -20.13 11.35 12.81
N SER A 23 -20.32 10.29 13.61
CA SER A 23 -19.57 9.05 13.45
C SER A 23 -19.99 8.24 12.22
N ARG A 24 -21.28 8.26 11.87
CA ARG A 24 -21.82 7.47 10.74
C ARG A 24 -21.50 8.06 9.37
N HIS A 25 -21.52 9.39 9.23
CA HIS A 25 -21.38 10.04 7.93
C HIS A 25 -19.97 10.53 7.62
N ASN A 26 -19.04 10.45 8.58
CA ASN A 26 -17.68 10.95 8.39
C ASN A 26 -16.65 9.84 8.66
N PRO A 27 -15.52 9.81 7.90
CA PRO A 27 -14.43 8.88 8.18
C PRO A 27 -13.91 9.02 9.61
N PRO A 28 -13.38 7.94 10.23
CA PRO A 28 -12.98 7.94 11.65
C PRO A 28 -12.03 9.08 12.03
N LEU A 29 -11.05 9.41 11.18
CA LEU A 29 -10.12 10.52 11.41
C LEU A 29 -10.80 11.90 11.39
N ILE A 30 -11.82 12.08 10.55
CA ILE A 30 -12.57 13.34 10.46
C ILE A 30 -13.48 13.47 11.68
N SER A 31 -14.19 12.39 12.03
CA SER A 31 -15.00 12.30 13.25
C SER A 31 -14.16 12.60 14.51
N GLN A 32 -12.95 12.05 14.59
CA GLN A 32 -12.01 12.29 15.69
C GLN A 32 -11.66 13.78 15.81
N LYS A 33 -11.29 14.42 14.68
CA LYS A 33 -10.93 15.84 14.65
C LYS A 33 -12.11 16.73 15.06
N CYS A 34 -13.32 16.41 14.59
CA CYS A 34 -14.54 17.13 14.95
C CYS A 34 -14.83 17.04 16.44
N ILE A 35 -14.88 15.82 16.98
CA ILE A 35 -15.15 15.57 18.41
C ILE A 35 -14.07 16.20 19.29
N SER A 36 -12.80 16.09 18.91
CA SER A 36 -11.68 16.74 19.62
C SER A 36 -11.81 18.27 19.65
N THR A 37 -12.19 18.88 18.51
CA THR A 37 -12.37 20.33 18.42
C THR A 37 -13.57 20.80 19.24
N LEU A 38 -14.69 20.08 19.18
CA LEU A 38 -15.88 20.34 20.01
C LEU A 38 -15.56 20.25 21.50
N LEU A 39 -14.82 19.22 21.91
CA LEU A 39 -14.40 19.04 23.30
C LEU A 39 -13.51 20.21 23.77
N ARG A 40 -12.57 20.66 22.94
CA ARG A 40 -11.73 21.82 23.26
C ARG A 40 -12.53 23.11 23.40
N ILE A 41 -13.53 23.33 22.54
CA ILE A 41 -14.45 24.47 22.67
C ILE A 41 -15.16 24.41 24.03
N LEU A 42 -15.71 23.25 24.40
CA LEU A 42 -16.40 23.09 25.69
C LEU A 42 -15.47 23.27 26.89
N ASN A 43 -14.26 22.73 26.84
CA ASN A 43 -13.27 22.88 27.92
C ASN A 43 -12.96 24.36 28.15
N ASN A 44 -12.66 25.12 27.09
CA ASN A 44 -12.35 26.55 27.21
C ASN A 44 -13.53 27.34 27.82
N ILE A 45 -14.76 26.99 27.48
CA ILE A 45 -15.97 27.64 28.03
C ILE A 45 -16.18 27.25 29.49
N LEU A 46 -15.94 26.00 29.86
CA LEU A 46 -16.12 25.54 31.25
C LEU A 46 -15.01 26.06 32.18
N GLU A 47 -13.79 26.21 31.67
CA GLU A 47 -12.64 26.77 32.40
C GLU A 47 -12.77 28.30 32.58
N GLU A 48 -13.15 29.01 31.51
CA GLU A 48 -13.29 30.47 31.52
C GLU A 48 -14.69 30.91 31.06
N PRO A 49 -15.73 30.69 31.87
CA PRO A 49 -17.10 30.82 31.40
C PRO A 49 -17.54 32.28 31.18
N TYR A 50 -16.93 33.24 31.86
CA TYR A 50 -17.22 34.66 31.68
C TYR A 50 -16.54 35.24 30.43
N ASN A 51 -15.52 34.57 29.90
CA ASN A 51 -14.78 35.04 28.75
C ASN A 51 -15.63 34.92 27.47
N GLU A 52 -16.04 36.06 26.91
CA GLU A 52 -16.88 36.09 25.71
C GLU A 52 -16.20 35.52 24.47
N LYS A 53 -14.86 35.57 24.42
CA LYS A 53 -14.07 35.07 23.28
C LYS A 53 -14.32 33.58 23.04
N PHE A 54 -14.49 32.79 24.09
CA PHE A 54 -14.75 31.35 23.95
C PHE A 54 -16.22 31.02 23.65
N ARG A 55 -17.13 31.95 23.96
CA ARG A 55 -18.56 31.82 23.71
C ARG A 55 -18.99 32.32 22.33
N LYS A 56 -18.12 33.07 21.64
CA LYS A 56 -18.34 33.59 20.29
C LYS A 56 -17.39 32.88 19.32
N LEU A 57 -17.95 32.01 18.47
CA LEU A 57 -17.20 31.27 17.46
C LEU A 57 -17.43 31.93 16.09
N PRO A 58 -16.41 32.58 15.50
CA PRO A 58 -16.51 33.15 14.17
C PRO A 58 -16.61 32.04 13.12
N GLU A 59 -17.57 32.13 12.20
CA GLU A 59 -17.68 31.17 11.09
C GLU A 59 -16.47 31.26 10.14
N LYS A 60 -15.83 32.43 10.05
CA LYS A 60 -14.57 32.65 9.32
C LYS A 60 -13.34 31.96 9.93
N ASN A 61 -13.41 31.47 11.17
CA ASN A 61 -12.27 30.77 11.76
C ASN A 61 -12.07 29.44 11.03
N ASN A 62 -10.99 29.34 10.25
CA ASN A 62 -10.68 28.17 9.42
C ASN A 62 -10.74 26.86 10.19
N LEU A 63 -10.20 26.81 11.41
CA LEU A 63 -10.16 25.59 12.22
C LEU A 63 -11.57 25.15 12.64
N ILE A 64 -12.41 26.08 13.10
CA ILE A 64 -13.78 25.79 13.52
C ILE A 64 -14.63 25.44 12.30
N ASN A 65 -14.43 26.17 11.19
CA ASN A 65 -15.13 25.93 9.95
C ASN A 65 -14.84 24.53 9.41
N SER A 66 -13.57 24.18 9.22
CA SER A 66 -13.16 22.90 8.64
C SER A 66 -13.46 21.70 9.55
N ASN A 67 -13.27 21.85 10.86
CA ASN A 67 -13.36 20.71 11.79
C ASN A 67 -14.75 20.54 12.38
N VAL A 68 -15.61 21.56 12.36
CA VAL A 68 -16.92 21.49 13.01
C VAL A 68 -18.05 21.91 12.08
N LEU A 69 -17.98 23.09 11.47
CA LEU A 69 -19.13 23.65 10.74
C LEU A 69 -19.40 22.96 9.40
N GLN A 70 -18.35 22.52 8.69
CA GLN A 70 -18.45 21.77 7.43
C GLN A 70 -18.65 20.27 7.65
N ILE A 71 -18.55 19.79 8.88
CA ILE A 71 -18.67 18.36 9.20
C ILE A 71 -20.13 18.04 9.49
N THR A 72 -20.65 16.99 8.85
CA THR A 72 -22.03 16.53 9.05
C THR A 72 -22.27 16.23 10.53
N GLY A 73 -23.22 16.92 11.15
CA GLY A 73 -23.56 16.80 12.57
C GLY A 73 -22.82 17.77 13.51
N GLY A 74 -21.75 18.44 13.06
CA GLY A 74 -20.98 19.34 13.92
C GLY A 74 -21.74 20.63 14.25
N ARG A 75 -22.40 21.24 13.26
CA ARG A 75 -23.25 22.43 13.47
C ARG A 75 -24.47 22.10 14.32
N GLU A 76 -25.12 20.99 14.03
CA GLU A 76 -26.28 20.47 14.74
C GLU A 76 -25.95 20.24 16.20
N PHE A 77 -24.77 19.68 16.49
CA PHE A 77 -24.28 19.50 17.84
C PHE A 77 -24.15 20.83 18.58
N LEU A 78 -23.49 21.84 17.98
CA LEU A 78 -23.34 23.18 18.57
C LEU A 78 -24.71 23.80 18.91
N VAL A 79 -25.67 23.72 17.98
CA VAL A 79 -27.03 24.22 18.22
C VAL A 79 -27.71 23.47 19.37
N LYS A 80 -27.54 22.15 19.43
CA LYS A 80 -28.14 21.31 20.47
C LYS A 80 -27.63 21.62 21.87
N ILE A 81 -26.33 21.94 22.00
CA ILE A 81 -25.72 22.36 23.27
C ILE A 81 -25.97 23.86 23.60
N GLY A 82 -26.69 24.58 22.73
CA GLY A 82 -27.19 25.93 23.02
C GLY A 82 -26.56 27.08 22.24
N PHE A 83 -25.64 26.83 21.30
CA PHE A 83 -25.16 27.91 20.43
C PHE A 83 -26.24 28.38 19.48
N LYS A 84 -26.25 29.68 19.18
CA LYS A 84 -27.14 30.29 18.19
C LYS A 84 -26.32 30.94 17.10
N SER A 85 -26.75 30.75 15.84
CA SER A 85 -26.17 31.47 14.71
C SER A 85 -26.70 32.90 14.71
N LYS A 86 -25.81 33.89 14.67
CA LYS A 86 -26.12 35.32 14.60
C LYS A 86 -25.22 36.00 13.59
N VAL A 87 -25.75 37.01 12.90
CA VAL A 87 -24.97 37.91 12.06
C VAL A 87 -24.69 39.17 12.87
N VAL A 88 -23.42 39.50 13.04
CA VAL A 88 -22.95 40.73 13.71
C VAL A 88 -21.99 41.40 12.74
N GLU A 89 -22.22 42.66 12.39
CA GLU A 89 -21.34 43.43 11.47
C GLU A 89 -21.07 42.70 10.14
N PHE A 90 -22.12 42.10 9.55
CA PHE A 90 -22.04 41.31 8.31
C PHE A 90 -21.22 40.02 8.39
N GLU A 91 -20.79 39.61 9.59
CA GLU A 91 -20.12 38.33 9.83
C GLU A 91 -21.02 37.37 10.61
N LYS A 92 -21.00 36.08 10.23
CA LYS A 92 -21.73 35.03 10.93
C LYS A 92 -20.91 34.50 12.10
N PHE A 93 -21.55 34.43 13.26
CA PHE A 93 -21.01 33.86 14.49
C PHE A 93 -21.95 32.80 15.05
N PHE A 94 -21.38 31.81 15.74
CA PHE A 94 -22.10 30.97 16.68
C PHE A 94 -21.86 31.48 18.08
N ILE A 95 -22.91 31.96 18.74
CA ILE A 95 -22.83 32.61 20.04
C ILE A 95 -23.57 31.78 21.08
N LEU A 96 -22.89 31.49 22.19
CA LEU A 96 -23.46 30.86 23.37
C LEU A 96 -23.84 31.94 24.40
N GLU A 97 -25.14 32.24 24.47
CA GLU A 97 -25.69 33.21 25.41
C GLU A 97 -25.92 32.55 26.77
N LEU A 98 -24.91 32.58 27.62
CA LEU A 98 -25.05 32.12 29.00
C LEU A 98 -25.62 33.25 29.84
N LYS A 99 -26.86 33.07 30.32
CA LYS A 99 -27.52 34.04 31.22
C LYS A 99 -26.92 34.00 32.64
N ASN A 100 -26.43 32.83 33.07
CA ASN A 100 -25.64 32.63 34.27
C ASN A 100 -24.71 31.43 34.07
N THR A 101 -23.43 31.60 34.37
CA THR A 101 -22.33 30.68 34.06
C THR A 101 -21.86 29.84 35.23
N SER A 102 -22.45 30.00 36.41
CA SER A 102 -22.14 29.14 37.55
C SER A 102 -22.45 27.67 37.21
N PRO A 103 -21.62 26.70 37.62
CA PRO A 103 -21.89 25.25 37.46
C PRO A 103 -23.24 24.80 38.01
N VAL A 104 -23.83 25.60 38.90
CA VAL A 104 -25.15 25.38 39.49
C VAL A 104 -26.28 25.68 38.49
N CYS A 105 -26.00 26.41 37.41
CA CYS A 105 -26.98 26.81 36.41
C CYS A 105 -27.25 25.72 35.37
N LYS A 106 -28.46 25.70 34.83
CA LYS A 106 -28.91 24.71 33.83
C LYS A 106 -28.00 24.67 32.59
N ASP A 107 -27.45 25.82 32.20
CA ASP A 107 -26.56 25.91 31.05
C ASP A 107 -25.18 25.29 31.31
N GLY A 108 -24.62 25.44 32.52
CA GLY A 108 -23.35 24.82 32.91
C GLY A 108 -23.45 23.29 32.93
N LYS A 109 -24.47 22.75 33.60
CA LYS A 109 -24.74 21.30 33.64
C LYS A 109 -24.90 20.69 32.25
N ARG A 110 -25.55 21.40 31.33
CA ARG A 110 -25.70 20.96 29.93
C ARG A 110 -24.34 20.78 29.25
N LEU A 111 -23.45 21.76 29.41
CA LEU A 111 -22.11 21.73 28.82
C LEU A 111 -21.25 20.63 29.46
N GLU A 112 -21.38 20.41 30.77
CA GLU A 112 -20.71 19.29 31.47
C GLU A 112 -21.14 17.93 30.94
N ILE A 113 -22.45 17.72 30.74
CA ILE A 113 -22.98 16.48 30.15
C ILE A 113 -22.42 16.26 28.74
N ALA A 114 -22.42 17.30 27.92
CA ALA A 114 -21.86 17.24 26.58
C ALA A 114 -20.34 16.98 26.59
N GLN A 115 -19.60 17.58 27.53
CA GLN A 115 -18.17 17.39 27.68
C GLN A 115 -17.83 15.95 28.11
N GLU A 116 -18.54 15.40 29.09
CA GLU A 116 -18.39 14.02 29.56
C GLU A 116 -18.61 13.04 28.40
N LEU A 117 -19.69 13.24 27.64
CA LEU A 117 -20.02 12.42 26.49
C LEU A 117 -18.95 12.51 25.38
N LEU A 118 -18.50 13.72 25.03
CA LEU A 118 -17.48 13.90 24.01
C LEU A 118 -16.13 13.28 24.42
N LYS A 119 -15.77 13.30 25.72
CA LYS A 119 -14.56 12.63 26.22
C LYS A 119 -14.62 11.12 25.99
N ASP A 120 -15.76 10.49 26.32
CA ASP A 120 -15.95 9.05 26.13
C ASP A 120 -15.93 8.67 24.64
N TYR A 121 -16.61 9.45 23.80
CA TYR A 121 -16.65 9.21 22.36
C TYR A 121 -15.31 9.49 21.68
N LEU A 122 -14.54 10.46 22.16
CA LEU A 122 -13.21 10.73 21.63
C LEU A 122 -12.29 9.52 21.80
N LYS A 123 -12.37 8.81 22.94
CA LYS A 123 -11.61 7.57 23.16
C LYS A 123 -12.00 6.50 22.14
N LYS A 124 -13.30 6.20 22.04
CA LYS A 124 -13.84 5.20 21.09
C LYS A 124 -13.45 5.49 19.64
N VAL A 125 -13.58 6.74 19.21
CA VAL A 125 -13.30 7.14 17.83
C VAL A 125 -11.79 7.16 17.56
N THR A 126 -10.96 7.49 18.56
CA THR A 126 -9.50 7.40 18.44
C THR A 126 -9.05 5.95 18.27
N GLU A 127 -9.55 5.03 19.09
CA GLU A 127 -9.28 3.60 18.96
C GLU A 127 -9.70 3.07 17.58
N HIS A 128 -10.87 3.48 17.11
CA HIS A 128 -11.36 3.09 15.78
C HIS A 128 -10.50 3.68 14.64
N ALA A 129 -10.12 4.95 14.73
CA ALA A 129 -9.25 5.60 13.75
C ALA A 129 -7.87 4.94 13.68
N GLU A 130 -7.30 4.57 14.83
CA GLU A 130 -6.05 3.81 14.90
C GLU A 130 -6.19 2.40 14.32
N ALA A 131 -7.30 1.70 14.62
CA ALA A 131 -7.55 0.37 14.08
C ALA A 131 -7.62 0.40 12.54
N VAL A 132 -8.34 1.38 11.97
CA VAL A 132 -8.41 1.56 10.51
C VAL A 132 -7.04 1.89 9.94
N ARG A 133 -6.27 2.77 10.57
CA ARG A 133 -4.90 3.10 10.13
C ARG A 133 -3.99 1.86 10.14
N ARG A 134 -4.02 1.06 11.21
CA ARG A 134 -3.24 -0.18 11.33
C ARG A 134 -3.65 -1.21 10.27
N MET A 135 -4.93 -1.31 9.96
CA MET A 135 -5.43 -2.20 8.90
C MET A 135 -4.91 -1.77 7.52
N GLN A 136 -5.05 -0.49 7.18
CA GLN A 136 -4.57 0.06 5.89
C GLN A 136 -3.06 -0.12 5.71
N GLU A 137 -2.28 0.07 6.78
CA GLU A 137 -0.84 -0.13 6.75
C GLU A 137 -0.47 -1.60 6.50
N ARG A 138 -1.16 -2.54 7.16
CA ARG A 138 -0.98 -3.98 6.93
C ARG A 138 -1.33 -4.39 5.51
N GLU A 139 -2.44 -3.88 4.97
CA GLU A 139 -2.86 -4.15 3.59
C GLU A 139 -1.83 -3.63 2.58
N LYS A 140 -1.31 -2.42 2.82
CA LYS A 140 -0.27 -1.84 1.97
C LYS A 140 1.01 -2.69 1.98
N ILE A 141 1.49 -3.08 3.16
CA ILE A 141 2.69 -3.93 3.31
C ILE A 141 2.47 -5.29 2.65
N ALA A 142 1.31 -5.92 2.87
CA ALA A 142 0.98 -7.19 2.24
C ALA A 142 0.96 -7.09 0.70
N GLY A 143 0.38 -6.00 0.16
CA GLY A 143 0.36 -5.74 -1.27
C GLY A 143 1.76 -5.50 -1.85
N GLU A 144 2.64 -4.81 -1.12
CA GLU A 144 4.03 -4.60 -1.52
C GLU A 144 4.84 -5.91 -1.51
N LEU A 145 4.66 -6.75 -0.49
CA LEU A 145 5.28 -8.07 -0.40
C LEU A 145 4.83 -8.99 -1.55
N GLN A 146 3.54 -9.00 -1.87
CA GLN A 146 3.02 -9.78 -3.00
C GLN A 146 3.61 -9.33 -4.35
N LYS A 147 3.74 -8.02 -4.56
CA LYS A 147 4.38 -7.47 -5.77
C LYS A 147 5.86 -7.85 -5.84
N ALA A 148 6.57 -7.79 -4.72
CA ALA A 148 7.98 -8.18 -4.66
C ALA A 148 8.16 -9.66 -5.01
N ALA A 149 7.37 -10.55 -4.41
CA ALA A 149 7.41 -11.99 -4.70
C ALA A 149 7.06 -12.30 -6.17
N ALA A 150 6.07 -11.61 -6.75
CA ALA A 150 5.74 -11.76 -8.16
C ALA A 150 6.89 -11.35 -9.09
N LEU A 151 7.58 -10.24 -8.76
CA LEU A 151 8.75 -9.78 -9.52
C LEU A 151 9.93 -10.75 -9.41
N GLU A 152 10.14 -11.34 -8.24
CA GLU A 152 11.17 -12.36 -8.02
C GLU A 152 10.89 -13.63 -8.84
N ASN A 153 9.67 -14.16 -8.80
CA ASN A 153 9.26 -15.29 -9.63
C ASN A 153 9.45 -15.03 -11.14
N ILE A 154 9.17 -13.82 -11.60
CA ILE A 154 9.40 -13.43 -13.01
C ILE A 154 10.90 -13.43 -13.33
N LYS A 155 11.76 -12.95 -12.42
CA LYS A 155 13.21 -12.97 -12.61
C LYS A 155 13.74 -14.41 -12.67
N GLU A 156 13.34 -15.25 -11.72
CA GLU A 156 13.74 -16.65 -11.70
C GLU A 156 13.31 -17.40 -12.96
N ASP A 157 12.08 -17.19 -13.44
CA ASP A 157 11.61 -17.80 -14.69
C ASP A 157 12.40 -17.31 -15.91
N LYS A 158 12.74 -16.01 -15.97
CA LYS A 158 13.60 -15.47 -17.03
C LYS A 158 14.99 -16.09 -17.00
N GLU A 159 15.62 -16.19 -15.83
CA GLU A 159 16.94 -16.80 -15.68
C GLU A 159 16.93 -18.28 -16.05
N ARG A 160 15.89 -19.02 -15.62
CA ARG A 160 15.71 -20.42 -16.00
C ARG A 160 15.60 -20.58 -17.51
N ARG A 161 14.79 -19.75 -18.17
CA ARG A 161 14.65 -19.75 -19.63
C ARG A 161 15.96 -19.42 -20.33
N GLN A 162 16.73 -18.45 -19.83
CA GLN A 162 18.04 -18.10 -20.38
C GLN A 162 19.02 -19.28 -20.26
N LYS A 163 19.17 -19.87 -19.07
CA LYS A 163 20.03 -21.04 -18.84
C LYS A 163 19.66 -22.21 -19.74
N GLN A 164 18.37 -22.50 -19.91
CA GLN A 164 17.89 -23.55 -20.82
C GLN A 164 18.24 -23.24 -22.28
N GLN A 165 18.07 -21.99 -22.73
CA GLN A 165 18.44 -21.60 -24.08
C GLN A 165 19.95 -21.70 -24.33
N GLU A 166 20.78 -21.33 -23.35
CA GLU A 166 22.23 -21.46 -23.43
C GLU A 166 22.67 -22.93 -23.51
N GLN A 167 22.11 -23.79 -22.65
CA GLN A 167 22.39 -25.22 -22.69
C GLN A 167 21.98 -25.87 -24.02
N LEU A 168 20.81 -25.50 -24.56
CA LEU A 168 20.36 -25.98 -25.86
C LEU A 168 21.28 -25.50 -27.01
N LYS A 169 21.75 -24.26 -26.95
CA LYS A 169 22.72 -23.73 -27.94
C LYS A 169 24.04 -24.49 -27.87
N LEU A 170 24.57 -24.70 -26.67
CA LEU A 170 25.82 -25.43 -26.47
C LEU A 170 25.71 -26.88 -26.95
N ARG A 171 24.61 -27.57 -26.62
CA ARG A 171 24.36 -28.94 -27.08
C ARG A 171 24.32 -29.03 -28.61
N ARG A 172 23.62 -28.10 -29.27
CA ARG A 172 23.58 -28.04 -30.74
C ARG A 172 24.95 -27.76 -31.38
N GLN A 173 25.79 -26.96 -30.72
CA GLN A 173 27.16 -26.71 -31.19
C GLN A 173 28.00 -27.99 -31.08
N LEU A 174 27.93 -28.67 -29.94
CA LEU A 174 28.65 -29.92 -29.71
C LEU A 174 28.24 -31.00 -30.72
N GLU A 175 26.94 -31.22 -30.92
CA GLU A 175 26.41 -32.19 -31.91
C GLU A 175 26.92 -31.89 -33.33
N LYS A 176 26.97 -30.62 -33.74
CA LYS A 176 27.53 -30.21 -35.04
C LYS A 176 29.04 -30.44 -35.14
N GLU A 177 29.78 -30.20 -34.06
CA GLU A 177 31.22 -30.49 -34.03
C GLU A 177 31.50 -31.98 -34.10
N THR A 178 30.71 -32.80 -33.39
CA THR A 178 30.82 -34.27 -33.46
C THR A 178 30.53 -34.77 -34.87
N GLN A 179 29.44 -34.31 -35.50
CA GLN A 179 29.12 -34.66 -36.90
C GLN A 179 30.24 -34.26 -37.87
N ARG A 180 30.77 -33.03 -37.75
CA ARG A 180 31.89 -32.58 -38.58
C ARG A 180 33.16 -33.40 -38.36
N HIS A 181 33.39 -33.85 -37.12
CA HIS A 181 34.53 -34.70 -36.80
C HIS A 181 34.36 -36.09 -37.41
N GLU A 182 33.18 -36.70 -37.28
CA GLU A 182 32.84 -37.99 -37.90
C GLU A 182 32.93 -37.92 -39.44
N GLU A 183 32.37 -36.88 -40.08
CA GLU A 183 32.48 -36.65 -41.53
C GLU A 183 33.94 -36.54 -41.99
N ARG A 184 34.80 -35.88 -41.19
CA ARG A 184 36.24 -35.78 -41.48
C ARG A 184 36.95 -37.11 -41.35
N LEU A 185 36.59 -37.93 -40.36
CA LEU A 185 37.15 -39.27 -40.20
C LEU A 185 36.75 -40.16 -41.39
N ASN A 186 35.46 -40.21 -41.73
CA ASN A 186 34.97 -40.97 -42.88
C ASN A 186 35.64 -40.51 -44.18
N MET A 187 35.80 -39.20 -44.41
CA MET A 187 36.49 -38.69 -45.60
C MET A 187 37.97 -39.06 -45.65
N ASN A 188 38.64 -39.15 -44.50
CA ASN A 188 40.02 -39.59 -44.43
C ASN A 188 40.14 -41.10 -44.65
N GLU A 189 39.19 -41.89 -44.15
CA GLU A 189 39.09 -43.34 -44.40
C GLU A 189 38.84 -43.61 -45.88
N GLU A 190 37.86 -42.97 -46.51
CA GLU A 190 37.58 -43.10 -47.95
C GLU A 190 38.79 -42.69 -48.83
N LYS A 191 39.54 -41.67 -48.42
CA LYS A 191 40.79 -41.28 -49.08
C LYS A 191 41.89 -42.33 -48.92
N ALA A 192 42.06 -42.87 -47.72
CA ALA A 192 43.05 -43.93 -47.46
C ALA A 192 42.72 -45.21 -48.24
N GLU A 193 41.44 -45.58 -48.33
CA GLU A 193 40.97 -46.71 -49.14
C GLU A 193 41.19 -46.47 -50.64
N SER A 194 40.95 -45.25 -51.12
CA SER A 194 41.21 -44.87 -52.51
C SER A 194 42.70 -44.89 -52.86
N GLU A 195 43.56 -44.43 -51.95
CA GLU A 195 45.03 -44.50 -52.10
C GLU A 195 45.54 -45.95 -52.09
N GLN A 196 44.98 -46.81 -51.24
CA GLN A 196 45.29 -48.24 -51.23
C GLN A 196 44.85 -48.94 -52.52
N GLN A 197 43.65 -48.64 -53.04
CA GLN A 197 43.19 -49.18 -54.32
C GLN A 197 44.04 -48.69 -55.51
N GLN A 198 44.53 -47.44 -55.47
CA GLN A 198 45.46 -46.93 -56.49
C GLN A 198 46.85 -47.58 -56.42
N LEU A 199 47.32 -47.93 -55.21
CA LEU A 199 48.54 -48.71 -55.01
C LEU A 199 48.40 -50.16 -55.50
N GLU A 200 47.24 -50.80 -55.30
CA GLU A 200 46.96 -52.15 -55.81
C GLU A 200 46.73 -52.21 -57.33
N GLN A 201 46.23 -51.13 -57.95
CA GLN A 201 46.02 -51.06 -59.40
C GLN A 201 47.23 -50.56 -60.21
N SER A 202 48.35 -50.23 -59.56
CA SER A 202 49.58 -49.83 -60.25
C SER A 202 50.21 -51.02 -61.00
N PRO A 203 50.25 -51.01 -62.35
CA PRO A 203 50.96 -52.04 -63.08
C PRO A 203 52.44 -51.66 -63.10
N PHE A 204 53.29 -52.42 -62.40
CA PHE A 204 54.69 -52.75 -62.72
C PHE A 204 55.51 -53.04 -61.45
N TYR A 205 55.56 -54.31 -61.04
CA TYR A 205 56.78 -54.88 -60.46
C TYR A 205 57.08 -56.18 -61.20
N ARG A 206 57.94 -56.10 -62.24
CA ARG A 206 58.52 -57.31 -62.87
C ARG A 206 59.67 -57.79 -61.98
N PRO A 207 59.66 -59.05 -61.50
CA PRO A 207 60.82 -59.62 -60.84
C PRO A 207 61.99 -59.68 -61.84
N TYR A 208 63.14 -59.12 -61.46
CA TYR A 208 64.38 -59.30 -62.21
C TYR A 208 64.78 -60.79 -62.17
N HIS A 209 64.64 -61.48 -63.31
CA HIS A 209 65.26 -62.78 -63.54
C HIS A 209 66.70 -62.51 -64.03
N HIS A 210 67.70 -62.69 -63.16
CA HIS A 210 69.09 -62.84 -63.60
C HIS A 210 69.34 -64.32 -63.90
N SER A 211 69.26 -64.69 -65.18
CA SER A 211 69.80 -65.95 -65.68
C SER A 211 71.15 -65.69 -66.37
N HIS A 212 72.15 -66.43 -65.89
CA HIS A 212 73.51 -66.64 -66.41
C HIS A 212 73.79 -66.26 -67.87
N PHE A 213 74.91 -65.54 -68.06
CA PHE A 213 75.69 -65.60 -69.29
C PHE A 213 77.15 -65.84 -68.92
N GLU A 214 77.57 -67.12 -69.00
CA GLU A 214 78.98 -67.47 -69.15
C GLU A 214 79.36 -67.29 -70.63
N GLU A 215 80.57 -66.79 -70.92
CA GLU A 215 81.63 -67.62 -71.51
C GLU A 215 82.96 -66.88 -71.75
N LYS A 216 84.00 -67.48 -71.17
CA LYS A 216 85.34 -67.81 -71.73
C LYS A 216 86.34 -66.74 -72.20
N LYS A 217 87.49 -66.81 -71.51
CA LYS A 217 88.89 -66.90 -71.97
C LYS A 217 89.46 -65.80 -72.87
N SER A 218 90.51 -65.13 -72.36
CA SER A 218 91.88 -65.36 -72.84
C SER A 218 92.89 -65.15 -71.73
#